data_AF-A0A0F6IKU5-F1
#
_entry.id   AF-A0A0F6IKU5-F1
#
_cell.length_a   1.000
_cell.length_b   1.000
_cell.length_c   1.000
_cell.angle_alpha   90.00
_cell.angle_beta   90.00
_cell.angle_gamma   90.00
#
_symmetry.space_group_name_H-M   'P 1'
#
loop_
_entity.id
_entity.type
_entity.pdbx_description
1 polymer ?
#
loop_
_entity_poly.entity_id
_entity_poly.type
_entity_poly.pdbx_seq_one_letter_code
_entity_poly.pdbx_strand_id
1 'polypeptide(L)'
;MERAKSFYKEDFFIKLEKQYWILSPSDFGFHNSKLGLNGILYIYDLEYFGWDDPVKLISDFFWHPGMNLTESERMVWLKKSIKIFDQDSGIENRFSMYFPLYGIRWCLILLNEFLKTKLENRINAIPEKKDKLIDIRNIQLNKSKVLLNRIKQIA
;
A
#
# COMPACT_ATOMS: atom_id res chain seq x y z
N MET A 1 -19.34 4.99 14.76
CA MET A 1 -19.54 5.21 13.31
C MET A 1 -20.49 6.39 13.06
N GLU A 2 -21.67 6.44 13.70
CA GLU A 2 -22.64 7.53 13.53
C GLU A 2 -22.11 8.93 13.86
N ARG A 3 -21.34 9.09 14.95
CA ARG A 3 -20.72 10.38 15.30
C ARG A 3 -19.70 10.88 14.27
N ALA A 4 -19.08 10.01 13.49
CA ALA A 4 -18.19 10.43 12.41
C ALA A 4 -19.00 10.85 11.18
N LYS A 5 -20.09 10.14 10.88
CA LYS A 5 -21.01 10.46 9.76
C LYS A 5 -21.61 11.86 9.87
N SER A 6 -21.90 12.35 11.08
CA SER A 6 -22.51 13.66 11.29
C SER A 6 -21.61 14.86 10.95
N PHE A 7 -20.30 14.67 10.79
CA PHE A 7 -19.37 15.77 10.46
C PHE A 7 -19.19 15.99 8.95
N TYR A 8 -19.66 15.07 8.11
CA TYR A 8 -19.39 15.10 6.68
C TYR A 8 -20.68 15.36 5.90
N LYS A 9 -20.66 16.40 5.05
CA LYS A 9 -21.77 16.77 4.17
C LYS A 9 -21.91 15.84 2.96
N GLU A 10 -20.85 15.11 2.63
CA GLU A 10 -20.79 14.16 1.53
C GLU A 10 -20.85 12.73 2.06
N ASP A 11 -21.51 11.84 1.32
CA ASP A 11 -21.68 10.45 1.70
C ASP A 11 -20.43 9.65 1.33
N PHE A 12 -19.42 9.70 2.21
CA PHE A 12 -18.18 8.90 2.14
C PHE A 12 -18.43 7.37 2.03
N PHE A 13 -19.67 6.91 2.21
CA PHE A 13 -20.08 5.52 2.11
C PHE A 13 -20.61 5.14 0.74
N ILE A 14 -20.67 6.08 -0.22
CA ILE A 14 -21.00 5.77 -1.61
C ILE A 14 -19.92 4.84 -2.17
N LYS A 15 -20.36 3.66 -2.58
CA LYS A 15 -19.52 2.65 -3.18
C LYS A 15 -19.16 3.07 -4.60
N LEU A 16 -17.87 3.00 -4.95
CA LEU A 16 -17.40 3.23 -6.32
C LEU A 16 -18.14 2.29 -7.29
N GLU A 17 -18.61 2.83 -8.41
CA GLU A 17 -19.29 2.05 -9.44
C GLU A 17 -18.37 0.96 -9.99
N LYS A 18 -18.93 -0.22 -10.25
CA LYS A 18 -18.16 -1.41 -10.65
C LYS A 18 -17.37 -1.22 -11.95
N GLN A 19 -17.81 -0.35 -12.86
CA GLN A 19 -17.09 -0.07 -14.10
C GLN A 19 -15.72 0.58 -13.88
N TYR A 20 -15.48 1.17 -12.70
CA TYR A 20 -14.20 1.77 -12.32
C TYR A 20 -13.32 0.83 -11.50
N TRP A 21 -13.78 -0.41 -11.25
CA TRP A 21 -13.00 -1.40 -10.53
C TRP A 21 -12.04 -2.13 -11.47
N ILE A 22 -10.93 -2.57 -10.91
CA ILE A 22 -9.97 -3.45 -11.58
C ILE A 22 -9.82 -4.77 -10.84
N LEU A 23 -9.44 -5.82 -11.55
CA LEU A 23 -8.89 -7.02 -10.94
C LEU A 23 -7.46 -6.71 -10.48
N SER A 24 -7.31 -6.45 -9.18
CA SER A 24 -6.05 -6.08 -8.58
C SER A 24 -5.37 -7.31 -7.99
N PRO A 25 -4.06 -7.53 -8.23
CA PRO A 25 -3.27 -8.50 -7.49
C PRO A 25 -2.99 -8.07 -6.04
N SER A 26 -3.36 -6.84 -5.65
CA SER A 26 -3.21 -6.23 -4.32
C SER A 26 -1.78 -6.04 -3.84
N ASP A 27 -0.98 -7.11 -3.69
CA ASP A 27 0.44 -7.05 -3.29
C ASP A 27 1.36 -7.06 -4.53
N PHE A 28 1.13 -6.07 -5.39
CA PHE A 28 1.90 -5.90 -6.62
C PHE A 28 3.27 -5.32 -6.33
N GLY A 29 4.32 -5.99 -6.81
CA GLY A 29 5.67 -5.50 -6.68
C GLY A 29 6.71 -6.47 -7.20
N PHE A 30 7.98 -6.03 -7.24
CA PHE A 30 9.08 -6.87 -7.70
C PHE A 30 9.34 -8.06 -6.78
N HIS A 31 8.98 -7.98 -5.50
CA HIS A 31 9.10 -9.10 -4.55
C HIS A 31 8.16 -10.28 -4.89
N ASN A 32 7.02 -9.99 -5.51
CA ASN A 32 6.03 -10.97 -5.95
C ASN A 32 6.03 -11.18 -7.47
N SER A 33 7.08 -10.77 -8.17
CA SER A 33 7.16 -10.86 -9.62
C SER A 33 8.48 -11.47 -10.10
N LYS A 34 8.45 -12.18 -11.23
CA LYS A 34 9.64 -12.72 -11.89
C LYS A 34 9.55 -12.54 -13.39
N LEU A 35 10.60 -12.01 -13.99
CA LEU A 35 10.72 -11.84 -15.44
C LEU A 35 11.15 -13.19 -16.06
N GLY A 36 10.32 -13.69 -16.97
CA GLY A 36 10.65 -14.87 -17.77
C GLY A 36 11.68 -14.56 -18.85
N LEU A 37 12.32 -15.61 -19.37
CA LEU A 37 13.29 -15.48 -20.47
C LEU A 37 12.68 -14.94 -21.77
N ASN A 38 11.35 -15.04 -21.89
CA ASN A 38 10.55 -14.48 -22.99
C ASN A 38 10.19 -12.99 -22.80
N GLY A 39 10.68 -12.34 -21.74
CA GLY A 39 10.35 -10.94 -21.42
C GLY A 39 8.98 -10.74 -20.79
N ILE A 40 8.25 -11.81 -20.47
CA ILE A 40 6.95 -11.71 -19.78
C ILE A 40 7.20 -11.62 -18.28
N LEU A 41 6.59 -10.63 -17.62
CA LEU A 41 6.58 -10.51 -16.17
C LEU A 41 5.45 -11.36 -15.58
N TYR A 42 5.80 -12.36 -14.79
CA TYR A 42 4.84 -13.20 -14.08
C TYR A 42 4.70 -12.70 -12.64
N ILE A 43 3.45 -12.53 -12.21
CA ILE A 43 3.09 -12.12 -10.84
C ILE A 43 2.57 -13.34 -10.11
N TYR A 44 3.01 -13.54 -8.88
CA TYR A 44 2.59 -14.63 -8.00
C TYR A 44 2.04 -14.05 -6.69
N ASP A 45 1.68 -14.93 -5.76
CA ASP A 45 1.14 -14.55 -4.45
C ASP A 45 -0.15 -13.71 -4.53
N LEU A 46 -1.19 -14.34 -5.10
CA LEU A 46 -2.50 -13.74 -5.35
C LEU A 46 -3.48 -13.94 -4.18
N GLU A 47 -3.00 -14.12 -2.95
CA GLU A 47 -3.87 -14.41 -1.79
C GLU A 47 -4.83 -13.24 -1.48
N TYR A 48 -4.48 -12.02 -1.86
CA TYR A 48 -5.31 -10.81 -1.74
C TYR A 48 -5.90 -10.35 -3.08
N PHE A 49 -5.89 -11.20 -4.11
CA PHE A 49 -6.45 -10.85 -5.41
C PHE A 49 -7.96 -10.61 -5.35
N GLY A 50 -8.43 -9.56 -6.01
CA GLY A 50 -9.84 -9.26 -6.07
C GLY A 50 -10.17 -7.95 -6.76
N TRP A 51 -11.43 -7.56 -6.67
CA TRP A 51 -11.91 -6.28 -7.19
C TRP A 51 -11.51 -5.12 -6.29
N ASP A 52 -10.91 -4.08 -6.86
CA ASP A 52 -10.50 -2.90 -6.12
C ASP A 52 -10.54 -1.62 -6.96
N ASP A 53 -10.46 -0.46 -6.28
CA ASP A 53 -10.19 0.82 -6.93
C ASP A 53 -8.73 0.84 -7.43
N PRO A 54 -8.44 1.17 -8.70
CA PRO A 54 -7.07 1.29 -9.20
C PRO A 54 -6.20 2.23 -8.35
N VAL A 55 -6.77 3.23 -7.68
CA VAL A 55 -6.05 4.12 -6.77
C VAL A 55 -5.32 3.34 -5.67
N LYS A 56 -5.88 2.23 -5.17
CA LYS A 56 -5.22 1.38 -4.18
C LYS A 56 -3.95 0.76 -4.74
N LEU A 57 -4.03 0.15 -5.93
CA LEU A 57 -2.88 -0.50 -6.59
C LEU A 57 -1.74 0.52 -6.81
N ILE A 58 -2.08 1.69 -7.35
CA ILE A 58 -1.12 2.77 -7.62
C ILE A 58 -0.44 3.21 -6.32
N SER A 59 -1.23 3.44 -5.27
CA SER A 59 -0.75 3.91 -3.98
C SER A 59 0.09 2.85 -3.26
N ASP A 60 -0.34 1.58 -3.29
CA ASP A 60 0.35 0.50 -2.61
C ASP A 60 1.74 0.29 -3.17
N PHE A 61 1.88 0.16 -4.49
CA PHE A 61 3.19 0.02 -5.11
C PHE A 61 4.13 1.21 -4.77
N PHE A 62 3.59 2.43 -4.73
CA PHE A 62 4.37 3.59 -4.35
C PHE A 62 4.81 3.50 -2.87
N TRP A 63 3.89 3.28 -1.94
CA TRP A 63 4.20 3.32 -0.51
C TRP A 63 4.89 2.08 0.02
N HIS A 64 4.86 0.96 -0.72
CA HIS A 64 5.43 -0.32 -0.31
C HIS A 64 6.94 -0.18 -0.01
N PRO A 65 7.37 -0.37 1.26
CA PRO A 65 8.77 -0.14 1.67
C PRO A 65 9.79 -1.09 1.02
N GLY A 66 9.33 -2.25 0.53
CA GLY A 66 10.15 -3.24 -0.17
C GLY A 66 10.45 -2.95 -1.64
N MET A 67 9.84 -1.91 -2.24
CA MET A 67 9.97 -1.66 -3.69
C MET A 67 11.30 -1.02 -4.10
N ASN A 68 12.06 -0.46 -3.16
CA ASN A 68 13.38 0.15 -3.37
C ASN A 68 13.46 1.08 -4.62
N LEU A 69 12.47 1.96 -4.79
CA LEU A 69 12.39 2.89 -5.92
C LEU A 69 13.04 4.24 -5.59
N THR A 70 13.77 4.78 -6.55
CA THR A 70 14.19 6.19 -6.60
C THR A 70 13.00 7.13 -6.77
N GLU A 71 13.20 8.43 -6.53
CA GLU A 71 12.15 9.43 -6.70
C GLU A 71 11.66 9.53 -8.15
N SER A 72 12.57 9.47 -9.12
CA SER A 72 12.21 9.51 -10.54
C SER A 72 11.37 8.30 -10.95
N GLU A 73 11.72 7.10 -10.50
CA GLU A 73 10.94 5.87 -10.77
C GLU A 73 9.54 5.94 -10.16
N ARG A 74 9.42 6.47 -8.94
CA ARG A 74 8.14 6.72 -8.28
C ARG A 74 7.26 7.67 -9.09
N MET A 75 7.82 8.76 -9.59
CA MET A 75 7.08 9.72 -10.42
C MET A 75 6.68 9.13 -11.77
N VAL A 76 7.54 8.30 -12.37
CA VAL A 76 7.20 7.56 -13.59
C VAL A 76 6.04 6.61 -13.32
N TRP A 77 6.08 5.85 -12.22
CA TRP A 77 5.00 4.96 -11.82
C TRP A 77 3.67 5.70 -11.66
N LEU A 78 3.63 6.78 -10.87
CA LEU A 78 2.40 7.54 -10.66
C LEU A 78 1.83 8.07 -11.97
N LYS A 79 2.65 8.75 -12.78
CA LYS A 79 2.20 9.36 -14.03
C LYS A 79 1.71 8.32 -15.04
N LYS A 80 2.41 7.18 -15.16
CA LYS A 80 2.05 6.13 -16.13
C LYS A 80 0.83 5.35 -15.67
N SER A 81 0.73 5.02 -14.39
CA SER A 81 -0.40 4.24 -13.88
C SER A 81 -1.70 5.02 -13.85
N ILE A 82 -1.68 6.32 -13.49
CA ILE A 82 -2.87 7.17 -13.61
C ILE A 82 -3.33 7.22 -15.07
N LYS A 83 -2.40 7.39 -16.02
CA LYS A 83 -2.72 7.41 -17.45
C LYS A 83 -3.34 6.10 -17.96
N ILE A 84 -2.97 4.94 -17.39
CA ILE A 84 -3.57 3.65 -17.79
C ILE A 84 -5.07 3.59 -17.47
N PHE A 85 -5.52 4.34 -16.47
CA PHE A 85 -6.90 4.32 -15.99
C PHE A 85 -7.63 5.67 -16.23
N ASP A 86 -7.18 6.47 -17.20
CA ASP A 86 -7.68 7.83 -17.48
C ASP A 86 -9.12 7.89 -18.04
N GLN A 87 -9.66 6.75 -18.46
CA GLN A 87 -11.08 6.57 -18.80
C GLN A 87 -12.03 6.84 -17.61
N ASP A 88 -11.52 6.78 -16.38
CA ASP A 88 -12.22 7.22 -15.17
C ASP A 88 -11.87 8.67 -14.87
N SER A 89 -12.77 9.60 -15.22
CA SER A 89 -12.56 11.03 -15.00
C SER A 89 -12.43 11.41 -13.51
N GLY A 90 -12.82 10.53 -12.60
CA GLY A 90 -12.70 10.73 -11.15
C GLY A 90 -11.37 10.24 -10.55
N ILE A 91 -10.52 9.54 -11.31
CA ILE A 91 -9.35 8.87 -10.73
C ILE A 91 -8.38 9.83 -10.05
N GLU A 92 -8.12 11.00 -10.62
CA GLU A 92 -7.18 11.97 -10.05
C GLU A 92 -7.69 12.55 -8.72
N ASN A 93 -9.00 12.82 -8.63
CA ASN A 93 -9.64 13.28 -7.40
C ASN A 93 -9.59 12.21 -6.31
N ARG A 94 -9.89 10.95 -6.65
CA ARG A 94 -9.79 9.85 -5.69
C ARG A 94 -8.34 9.59 -5.28
N PHE A 95 -7.41 9.69 -6.23
CA PHE A 95 -5.99 9.55 -5.96
C PHE A 95 -5.50 10.61 -4.98
N SER A 96 -5.78 11.89 -5.21
CA SER A 96 -5.34 12.97 -4.31
C SER A 96 -5.87 12.80 -2.88
N MET A 97 -7.11 12.30 -2.73
CA MET A 97 -7.73 12.05 -1.43
C MET A 97 -7.18 10.79 -0.73
N TYR A 98 -7.07 9.66 -1.44
CA TYR A 98 -6.76 8.37 -0.82
C TYR A 98 -5.27 8.06 -0.75
N PHE A 99 -4.44 8.65 -1.61
CA PHE A 99 -3.00 8.43 -1.62
C PHE A 99 -2.32 8.64 -0.27
N PRO A 100 -2.55 9.73 0.50
CA PRO A 100 -1.98 9.89 1.83
C PRO A 100 -2.55 8.86 2.84
N LEU A 101 -3.82 8.48 2.72
CA LEU A 101 -4.44 7.46 3.59
C LEU A 101 -3.80 6.08 3.40
N TYR A 102 -3.52 5.70 2.16
CA TYR A 102 -2.77 4.48 1.87
C TYR A 102 -1.34 4.53 2.40
N GLY A 103 -0.70 5.69 2.35
CA GLY A 103 0.58 5.91 3.04
C GLY A 103 0.47 5.65 4.54
N ILE A 104 -0.55 6.19 5.21
CA ILE A 104 -0.78 5.96 6.65
C ILE A 104 -1.03 4.47 6.91
N ARG A 105 -1.77 3.78 6.04
CA ARG A 105 -1.93 2.33 6.13
C ARG A 105 -0.59 1.60 6.14
N TRP A 106 0.35 1.98 5.27
CA TRP A 106 1.70 1.39 5.26
C TRP A 106 2.52 1.71 6.51
N CYS A 107 2.38 2.91 7.10
CA CYS A 107 2.92 3.19 8.42
C CYS A 107 2.41 2.18 9.45
N LEU A 108 1.10 1.91 9.49
CA LEU A 108 0.50 0.96 10.43
C LEU A 108 0.94 -0.48 10.16
N ILE A 109 1.07 -0.88 8.89
CA ILE A 109 1.56 -2.21 8.51
C ILE A 109 2.99 -2.43 9.02
N LEU A 110 3.88 -1.43 8.90
CA LEU A 110 5.23 -1.50 9.47
C LEU A 110 5.19 -1.68 11.00
N LEU A 111 4.24 -1.04 11.66
CA LEU A 111 4.04 -1.14 13.10
C LEU A 111 3.34 -2.44 13.54
N ASN A 112 2.99 -3.35 12.63
CA ASN A 112 2.46 -4.67 13.00
C ASN A 112 3.42 -5.48 13.89
N GLU A 113 4.72 -5.16 13.92
CA GLU A 113 5.70 -5.75 14.85
C GLU A 113 5.41 -5.51 16.34
N PHE A 114 4.53 -4.55 16.64
CA PHE A 114 4.06 -4.27 17.99
C PHE A 114 2.82 -5.10 18.37
N LEU A 115 2.19 -5.79 17.42
CA LEU A 115 1.07 -6.70 17.69
C LEU A 115 1.55 -8.02 18.30
N LYS A 116 0.84 -8.49 19.34
CA LYS A 116 1.15 -9.74 20.04
C LYS A 116 1.14 -10.96 19.11
N THR A 117 0.16 -11.04 18.22
CA THR A 117 0.00 -12.15 17.27
C THR A 117 1.15 -12.24 16.27
N LYS A 118 1.65 -11.10 15.76
CA LYS A 118 2.82 -11.07 14.87
C LYS A 118 4.10 -11.45 15.60
N LEU A 119 4.22 -11.07 16.87
CA LEU A 119 5.31 -11.51 17.74
C LEU A 119 5.30 -13.03 17.92
N GLU A 120 4.14 -13.61 18.27
CA GLU A 120 3.97 -15.06 18.43
C GLU A 120 4.34 -15.81 17.14
N ASN A 121 3.83 -15.35 15.98
CA ASN A 121 4.16 -15.94 14.69
C ASN A 121 5.67 -15.89 14.36
N ARG A 122 6.36 -14.79 14.71
CA ARG A 122 7.81 -14.67 14.48
C ARG A 122 8.63 -15.57 15.40
N ILE A 123 8.27 -15.66 16.68
CA ILE A 123 8.95 -16.56 17.62
C ILE A 123 8.75 -18.01 17.19
N ASN A 124 7.54 -18.37 16.77
CA ASN A 124 7.24 -19.72 16.29
C ASN A 124 8.01 -20.06 15.01
N ALA A 125 8.12 -19.10 14.07
CA ALA A 125 8.85 -19.31 12.83
C ALA A 125 10.37 -19.32 13.02
N ILE A 126 10.90 -18.46 13.90
CA ILE A 126 12.34 -18.29 14.13
C ILE A 126 12.59 -17.94 15.62
N PRO A 127 12.73 -18.95 16.51
CA PRO A 127 12.88 -18.74 17.95
C PRO A 127 14.08 -17.85 18.33
N GLU A 128 15.17 -17.93 17.56
CA GLU A 128 16.42 -17.16 17.70
C GLU A 128 16.24 -15.65 17.52
N LYS A 129 15.12 -15.21 16.92
CA LYS A 129 14.82 -13.77 16.75
C LYS A 129 14.23 -13.13 18.00
N LYS A 130 13.94 -13.89 19.06
CA LYS A 130 13.40 -13.34 20.31
C LYS A 130 14.31 -12.24 20.88
N ASP A 131 15.62 -12.46 20.86
CA ASP A 131 16.60 -11.51 21.38
C ASP A 131 16.80 -10.28 20.49
N LYS A 132 16.40 -10.37 19.20
CA LYS A 132 16.48 -9.28 18.20
C LYS A 132 15.18 -8.51 18.04
N LEU A 133 14.15 -8.81 18.83
CA LEU A 133 12.82 -8.23 18.66
C LEU A 133 12.82 -6.70 18.85
N ILE A 134 13.58 -6.23 19.84
CA ILE A 134 13.71 -4.79 20.14
C ILE A 134 14.31 -4.07 18.92
N ASP A 135 15.34 -4.65 18.32
CA ASP A 135 15.98 -4.10 17.13
C ASP A 135 15.02 -4.07 15.92
N ILE A 136 14.28 -5.16 15.69
CA ILE A 136 13.28 -5.24 14.61
C ILE A 136 12.22 -4.15 14.79
N ARG A 137 11.68 -3.99 16.01
CA ARG A 137 10.68 -2.95 16.32
C ARG A 137 11.23 -1.54 16.09
N ASN A 138 12.46 -1.27 16.52
CA ASN A 138 13.12 0.01 16.30
C ASN A 138 13.32 0.30 14.81
N ILE A 139 13.75 -0.69 14.02
CA ILE A 139 13.90 -0.57 12.56
C ILE A 139 12.56 -0.25 11.91
N GLN A 140 11.49 -0.99 12.22
CA GLN A 140 10.18 -0.75 11.60
C GLN A 140 9.55 0.57 12.06
N LEU A 141 9.73 0.96 13.33
CA LEU A 141 9.31 2.27 13.83
C LEU A 141 10.00 3.41 13.07
N ASN A 142 11.32 3.30 12.85
CA ASN A 142 12.05 4.30 12.09
C ASN A 142 11.59 4.37 10.64
N LYS A 143 11.34 3.23 9.98
CA LYS A 143 10.74 3.19 8.63
C LYS A 143 9.38 3.88 8.60
N SER A 144 8.52 3.61 9.59
CA SER A 144 7.19 4.25 9.69
C SER A 144 7.31 5.76 9.88
N LYS A 145 8.24 6.24 10.72
CA LYS A 145 8.49 7.69 10.91
C LYS A 145 8.95 8.36 9.62
N VAL A 146 9.86 7.75 8.88
CA VAL A 146 10.34 8.27 7.58
C VAL A 146 9.17 8.37 6.59
N LEU A 147 8.37 7.31 6.48
CA LEU A 147 7.22 7.28 5.59
C LEU A 147 6.16 8.32 5.98
N LEU A 148 5.88 8.48 7.29
CA LEU A 148 4.98 9.50 7.81
C LEU A 148 5.46 10.93 7.49
N ASN A 149 6.76 11.20 7.64
CA ASN A 149 7.32 12.51 7.31
C ASN A 149 7.15 12.83 5.82
N ARG A 150 7.29 11.84 4.95
CA ARG A 150 7.04 12.00 3.51
C ARG A 150 5.57 12.28 3.20
N ILE A 151 4.64 11.60 3.88
CA ILE A 151 3.19 11.88 3.72
C ILE A 151 2.86 13.32 4.12
N LYS A 152 3.46 13.83 5.21
CA LYS A 152 3.25 15.21 5.65
C LYS A 152 3.73 16.28 4.67
N GLN A 153 4.58 15.93 3.71
CA GLN A 153 5.08 16.87 2.69
C GLN A 153 4.15 16.99 1.49
N ILE A 154 3.19 16.07 1.33
CA ILE A 154 2.28 16.00 0.18
C ILE A 154 0.81 16.19 0.58
N ALA A 155 0.52 16.28 1.88
CA ALA A 155 -0.81 16.42 2.46
C ALA A 155 -1.05 17.85 2.96
#